data_AF-T0QTP1-F1
#
_entry.id   AF-T0QTP1-F1
#
_cell.length_a   1.000
_cell.length_b   1.000
_cell.length_c   1.000
_cell.angle_alpha   90.00
_cell.angle_beta   90.00
_cell.angle_gamma   90.00
#
_symmetry.space_group_name_H-M   'P 1'
#
loop_
_entity.id
_entity.type
_entity.pdbx_description
1 polymer ?
#
loop_
_entity_poly.entity_id
_entity_poly.type
_entity_poly.pdbx_seq_one_letter_code
_entity_poly.pdbx_strand_id
1 'polypeptide(L)'
;MPTLTRNAIAVAVAFVLVATYGACVTALVASKYGPLLEMPKASVASIAAIVVAVLGLARLAWAPSYKVNLALLVLASGCCGVLLGFAIRGALTTSEAIAVAPTLPAYQQRMTSIFASDEARQFNYSDSLGINSRLPSPTLSTNGAYYPFDAASVFAEAYCIGQGDHFCSALPLTQTIVYPGLWLNPNVTADVARNLSVLPTTFANVTVTDTTTIASFCAAATIAENDHMTPFETSVRQLCSSCATLAKLAAMATTHDALKTWIDDTCPMTSAKPSGVYCIATAKCLQRDIEYPGRGYDYFCYANWPYTYMNPSFDVCFGSTLMSTVRQYDVAIAVVSSLLLLVSLVLAAYVWRTRRGQDHADTAVQTPKDTV
;
A
#
# COMPACT_ATOMS: atom_id res chain seq x y z
N MET A 1 -38.36 -32.14 18.28
CA MET A 1 -37.45 -31.24 17.54
C MET A 1 -37.82 -31.31 16.07
N PRO A 2 -38.10 -30.18 15.40
CA PRO A 2 -38.39 -30.19 13.97
C PRO A 2 -37.15 -30.67 13.22
N THR A 3 -37.29 -31.72 12.40
CA THR A 3 -36.21 -32.21 11.53
C THR A 3 -35.88 -31.15 10.50
N LEU A 4 -34.63 -30.68 10.47
CA LEU A 4 -34.16 -29.75 9.46
C LEU A 4 -34.34 -30.39 8.07
N THR A 5 -35.08 -29.72 7.19
CA THR A 5 -35.19 -30.14 5.80
C THR A 5 -33.83 -29.98 5.11
N ARG A 6 -33.54 -30.80 4.09
CA ARG A 6 -32.30 -30.67 3.29
C ARG A 6 -32.07 -29.24 2.80
N ASN A 7 -33.14 -28.51 2.49
CA ASN A 7 -33.11 -27.12 2.06
C ASN A 7 -32.63 -26.18 3.17
N ALA A 8 -33.12 -26.36 4.41
CA ALA A 8 -32.67 -25.57 5.55
C ALA A 8 -31.18 -25.79 5.84
N ILE A 9 -30.68 -27.02 5.67
CA ILE A 9 -29.26 -27.34 5.83
C ILE A 9 -28.44 -26.63 4.75
N ALA A 10 -28.85 -26.70 3.48
CA ALA A 10 -28.13 -26.06 2.38
C ALA A 10 -28.06 -24.54 2.53
N VAL A 11 -29.16 -23.90 2.96
CA VAL A 11 -29.19 -22.45 3.22
C VAL A 11 -28.32 -22.09 4.45
N ALA A 12 -28.35 -22.90 5.50
CA ALA A 12 -27.47 -22.70 6.66
C ALA A 12 -25.99 -22.77 6.26
N VAL A 13 -25.59 -23.78 5.47
CA VAL A 13 -24.22 -23.91 4.96
C VAL A 13 -23.82 -22.68 4.14
N ALA A 14 -24.71 -22.18 3.26
CA ALA A 14 -24.43 -20.97 2.50
C ALA A 14 -24.18 -19.75 3.39
N PHE A 15 -24.98 -19.54 4.45
CA PHE A 15 -24.73 -18.45 5.39
C PHE A 15 -23.43 -18.63 6.17
N VAL A 16 -23.08 -19.85 6.60
CA VAL A 16 -21.78 -20.09 7.25
C VAL A 16 -20.62 -19.75 6.30
N LEU A 17 -20.70 -20.15 5.03
CA LEU A 17 -19.68 -19.82 4.03
C LEU A 17 -19.57 -18.31 3.78
N VAL A 18 -20.69 -17.58 3.73
CA VAL A 18 -20.68 -16.13 3.58
C VAL A 18 -20.09 -15.44 4.83
N ALA A 19 -20.44 -15.88 6.03
CA ALA A 19 -19.91 -15.32 7.27
C ALA A 19 -18.40 -15.54 7.41
N THR A 20 -17.93 -16.76 7.14
CA THR A 20 -16.51 -17.11 7.16
C THR A 20 -15.73 -16.33 6.11
N TYR A 21 -16.26 -16.23 4.89
CA TYR A 21 -15.67 -15.40 3.83
C TYR A 21 -15.57 -13.93 4.23
N GLY A 22 -16.65 -13.33 4.75
CA GLY A 22 -16.65 -11.96 5.23
C GLY A 22 -15.62 -11.73 6.35
N ALA A 23 -15.46 -12.70 7.27
CA ALA A 23 -14.43 -12.63 8.30
C ALA A 23 -13.01 -12.66 7.71
N CYS A 24 -12.75 -13.54 6.73
CA CYS A 24 -11.47 -13.60 6.02
C CYS A 24 -11.12 -12.29 5.31
N VAL A 25 -12.08 -11.69 4.58
CA VAL A 25 -11.86 -10.39 3.91
C VAL A 25 -11.61 -9.29 4.93
N THR A 26 -12.34 -9.27 6.06
CA THR A 26 -12.14 -8.28 7.12
C THR A 26 -10.75 -8.41 7.76
N ALA A 27 -10.30 -9.64 8.03
CA ALA A 27 -8.96 -9.91 8.54
C ALA A 27 -7.87 -9.50 7.53
N LEU A 28 -8.10 -9.72 6.23
CA LEU A 28 -7.18 -9.28 5.19
C LEU A 28 -7.10 -7.76 5.09
N VAL A 29 -8.24 -7.06 5.14
CA VAL A 29 -8.28 -5.58 5.15
C VAL A 29 -7.61 -5.01 6.42
N ALA A 30 -7.64 -5.73 7.53
CA ALA A 30 -6.90 -5.37 8.75
C ALA A 30 -5.42 -5.77 8.72
N SER A 31 -4.99 -6.55 7.72
CA SER A 31 -3.59 -6.99 7.58
C SER A 31 -2.72 -5.91 6.91
N LYS A 32 -1.42 -6.19 6.79
CA LYS A 32 -0.47 -5.35 6.05
C LYS A 32 -0.86 -5.09 4.59
N TYR A 33 -1.69 -5.96 3.99
CA TYR A 33 -2.15 -5.80 2.62
C TYR A 33 -3.36 -4.89 2.49
N GLY A 34 -4.08 -4.61 3.59
CA GLY A 34 -5.30 -3.80 3.56
C GLY A 34 -5.16 -2.45 2.85
N PRO A 35 -4.17 -1.62 3.22
CA PRO A 35 -3.90 -0.36 2.53
C PRO A 35 -3.43 -0.49 1.08
N LEU A 36 -3.01 -1.68 0.66
CA LEU A 36 -2.52 -1.97 -0.69
C LEU A 36 -3.62 -2.53 -1.59
N LEU A 37 -4.72 -3.01 -1.01
CA LEU A 37 -5.88 -3.48 -1.75
C LEU A 37 -6.65 -2.27 -2.26
N GLU A 38 -6.79 -2.17 -3.58
CA GLU A 38 -7.58 -1.17 -4.29
C GLU A 38 -9.10 -1.44 -4.16
N MET A 39 -9.55 -1.76 -2.93
CA MET A 39 -10.91 -2.16 -2.59
C MET A 39 -11.53 -1.20 -1.56
N PRO A 40 -11.90 0.01 -1.98
CA PRO A 40 -12.47 0.99 -1.06
C PRO A 40 -13.74 0.43 -0.42
N LYS A 41 -13.81 0.49 0.92
CA LYS A 41 -14.95 0.01 1.73
C LYS A 41 -15.18 -1.50 1.67
N ALA A 42 -14.18 -2.31 1.31
CA ALA A 42 -14.25 -3.76 1.42
C ALA A 42 -14.60 -4.22 2.84
N SER A 43 -14.05 -3.56 3.87
CA SER A 43 -14.39 -3.82 5.28
C SER A 43 -15.88 -3.61 5.58
N VAL A 44 -16.50 -2.58 5.00
CA VAL A 44 -17.93 -2.31 5.21
C VAL A 44 -18.78 -3.40 4.55
N ALA A 45 -18.44 -3.77 3.30
CA ALA A 45 -19.15 -4.82 2.58
C ALA A 45 -18.98 -6.20 3.23
N SER A 46 -17.78 -6.51 3.76
CA SER A 46 -17.51 -7.76 4.45
C SER A 46 -18.22 -7.84 5.81
N ILE A 47 -18.23 -6.75 6.59
CA ILE A 47 -18.99 -6.66 7.85
C ILE A 47 -20.49 -6.82 7.58
N ALA A 48 -21.02 -6.16 6.54
CA ALA A 48 -22.41 -6.32 6.14
C ALA A 48 -22.73 -7.78 5.77
N ALA A 49 -21.84 -8.46 5.02
CA ALA A 49 -22.01 -9.88 4.68
C ALA A 49 -22.06 -10.77 5.94
N ILE A 50 -21.19 -10.53 6.93
CA ILE A 50 -21.19 -11.24 8.22
C ILE A 50 -22.53 -11.03 8.93
N VAL A 51 -22.98 -9.78 9.08
CA VAL A 51 -24.23 -9.45 9.79
C VAL A 51 -25.42 -10.12 9.12
N VAL A 52 -25.53 -10.02 7.80
CA VAL A 52 -26.62 -10.65 7.02
C VAL A 52 -26.61 -12.17 7.21
N ALA A 53 -25.44 -12.80 7.16
CA ALA A 53 -25.30 -14.24 7.35
C ALA A 53 -25.67 -14.71 8.76
N VAL A 54 -25.22 -14.00 9.79
CA VAL A 54 -25.56 -14.30 11.19
C VAL A 54 -27.06 -14.13 11.44
N LEU A 55 -27.68 -13.08 10.89
CA LEU A 55 -29.13 -12.92 10.96
C LEU A 55 -29.87 -14.05 10.24
N GLY A 56 -29.35 -14.53 9.10
CA GLY A 56 -29.89 -15.68 8.37
C GLY A 56 -29.84 -16.97 9.19
N LEU A 57 -28.70 -17.24 9.85
CA LEU A 57 -28.53 -18.41 10.73
C LEU A 57 -29.44 -18.33 11.95
N ALA A 58 -29.52 -17.18 12.61
CA ALA A 58 -30.40 -16.98 13.75
C ALA A 58 -31.87 -17.18 13.37
N ARG A 59 -32.30 -16.66 12.21
CA ARG A 59 -33.66 -16.86 11.71
C ARG A 59 -33.97 -18.31 11.41
N LEU A 60 -33.04 -19.05 10.81
CA LEU A 60 -33.19 -20.48 10.55
C LEU A 60 -33.35 -21.29 11.85
N ALA A 61 -32.60 -20.95 12.90
CA ALA A 61 -32.61 -21.71 14.15
C ALA A 61 -33.81 -21.40 15.06
N TRP A 62 -34.33 -20.17 15.05
CA TRP A 62 -35.32 -19.72 16.05
C TRP A 62 -36.75 -19.60 15.50
N ALA A 63 -36.90 -19.08 14.27
CA ALA A 63 -38.20 -18.80 13.67
C ALA A 63 -38.10 -18.88 12.13
N PRO A 64 -38.05 -20.09 11.57
CA PRO A 64 -37.76 -20.29 10.15
C PRO A 64 -38.85 -19.65 9.29
N SER A 65 -38.50 -18.53 8.65
CA SER A 65 -39.34 -17.84 7.67
C SER A 65 -38.62 -17.81 6.32
N TYR A 66 -39.14 -18.59 5.39
CA TYR A 66 -38.69 -18.64 3.99
C TYR A 66 -38.62 -17.27 3.28
N LYS A 67 -39.58 -16.36 3.48
CA LYS A 67 -39.57 -15.00 2.90
C LYS A 67 -38.34 -14.23 3.37
N VAL A 68 -38.08 -14.28 4.67
CA VAL A 68 -36.97 -13.59 5.31
C VAL A 68 -35.64 -14.22 4.92
N ASN A 69 -35.54 -15.56 4.94
CA ASN A 69 -34.33 -16.28 4.55
C ASN A 69 -33.98 -16.06 3.07
N LEU A 70 -34.98 -16.01 2.18
CA LEU A 70 -34.77 -15.67 0.79
C LEU A 70 -34.27 -14.22 0.64
N ALA A 71 -34.88 -13.27 1.34
CA ALA A 71 -34.44 -11.87 1.31
C ALA A 71 -32.99 -11.72 1.83
N LEU A 72 -32.63 -12.43 2.90
CA LEU A 72 -31.27 -12.45 3.44
C LEU A 72 -30.27 -13.12 2.48
N LEU A 73 -30.67 -14.18 1.77
CA LEU A 73 -29.87 -14.79 0.69
C LEU A 73 -29.62 -13.80 -0.45
N VAL A 74 -30.63 -13.03 -0.87
CA VAL A 74 -30.49 -11.99 -1.89
C VAL A 74 -29.55 -10.88 -1.39
N LEU A 75 -29.69 -10.43 -0.15
CA LEU A 75 -28.78 -9.44 0.45
C LEU A 75 -27.34 -9.96 0.54
N ALA A 76 -27.14 -11.23 0.93
CA ALA A 76 -25.83 -11.87 0.97
C ALA A 76 -25.21 -11.95 -0.44
N SER A 77 -26.01 -12.29 -1.45
CA SER A 77 -25.56 -12.29 -2.85
C SER A 77 -25.17 -10.89 -3.33
N GLY A 78 -25.90 -9.86 -2.90
CA GLY A 78 -25.55 -8.46 -3.16
C GLY A 78 -24.21 -8.07 -2.53
N CYS A 79 -23.96 -8.45 -1.28
CA CYS A 79 -22.68 -8.20 -0.61
C CYS A 79 -21.52 -8.91 -1.32
N CYS A 80 -21.71 -10.19 -1.70
CA CYS A 80 -20.71 -10.93 -2.48
C CYS A 80 -20.47 -10.30 -3.87
N GLY A 81 -21.51 -9.78 -4.51
CA GLY A 81 -21.41 -9.08 -5.79
C GLY A 81 -20.63 -7.76 -5.70
N VAL A 82 -20.83 -6.99 -4.62
CA VAL A 82 -20.05 -5.77 -4.36
C VAL A 82 -18.58 -6.11 -4.14
N LEU A 83 -18.28 -7.12 -3.31
CA LEU A 83 -16.91 -7.58 -3.08
C LEU A 83 -16.26 -8.11 -4.36
N LEU A 84 -17.00 -8.84 -5.20
CA LEU A 84 -16.53 -9.27 -6.52
C LEU A 84 -16.16 -8.08 -7.41
N GLY A 85 -17.01 -7.05 -7.45
CA GLY A 85 -16.75 -5.83 -8.22
C GLY A 85 -15.46 -5.12 -7.79
N PHE A 86 -15.23 -5.01 -6.48
CA PHE A 86 -13.98 -4.46 -5.95
C PHE A 86 -12.78 -5.34 -6.29
N ALA A 87 -12.92 -6.66 -6.16
CA ALA A 87 -11.84 -7.61 -6.45
C ALA A 87 -11.41 -7.62 -7.92
N ILE A 88 -12.37 -7.54 -8.85
CA ILE A 88 -12.07 -7.44 -10.28
C ILE A 88 -11.33 -6.13 -10.57
N ARG A 89 -11.78 -5.02 -10.00
CA ARG A 89 -11.11 -3.73 -10.17
C ARG A 89 -9.68 -3.77 -9.62
N GLY A 90 -9.48 -4.29 -8.41
CA GLY A 90 -8.17 -4.46 -7.79
C GLY A 90 -7.26 -5.37 -8.60
N ALA A 91 -7.77 -6.53 -9.08
CA ALA A 91 -7.00 -7.44 -9.90
C ALA A 91 -6.55 -6.80 -11.23
N LEU A 92 -7.36 -5.92 -11.82
CA LEU A 92 -6.98 -5.18 -13.03
C LEU A 92 -5.87 -4.17 -12.76
N THR A 93 -6.00 -3.35 -11.70
CA THR A 93 -4.98 -2.34 -11.34
C THR A 93 -3.66 -3.01 -10.93
N THR A 94 -3.70 -4.07 -10.13
CA THR A 94 -2.49 -4.80 -9.73
C THR A 94 -1.85 -5.56 -10.88
N SER A 95 -2.64 -6.13 -11.81
CA SER A 95 -2.10 -6.79 -13.01
C SER A 95 -1.37 -5.80 -13.92
N GLU A 96 -1.88 -4.58 -14.07
CA GLU A 96 -1.23 -3.56 -14.87
C GLU A 96 0.02 -3.02 -14.19
N ALA A 97 -0.01 -2.82 -12.86
CA ALA A 97 1.18 -2.52 -12.09
C ALA A 97 2.28 -3.57 -12.33
N ILE A 98 1.95 -4.87 -12.31
CA ILE A 98 2.87 -5.97 -12.60
C ILE A 98 3.33 -5.96 -14.06
N ALA A 99 2.46 -5.59 -15.01
CA ALA A 99 2.82 -5.53 -16.42
C ALA A 99 3.79 -4.37 -16.74
N VAL A 100 3.66 -3.24 -16.03
CA VAL A 100 4.56 -2.09 -16.11
C VAL A 100 5.82 -2.29 -15.26
N ALA A 101 5.73 -3.11 -14.21
CA ALA A 101 6.81 -3.44 -13.28
C ALA A 101 8.11 -3.94 -13.90
N PRO A 102 8.23 -4.49 -15.14
CA PRO A 102 9.53 -4.81 -15.74
C PRO A 102 10.23 -3.61 -16.35
N THR A 103 9.48 -2.55 -16.71
CA THR A 103 10.06 -1.31 -17.25
C THR A 103 10.67 -0.44 -16.15
N LEU A 104 10.17 -0.57 -14.91
CA LEU A 104 10.63 0.17 -13.74
C LEU A 104 12.03 -0.25 -13.25
N PRO A 105 12.42 -1.55 -13.13
CA PRO A 105 13.75 -2.02 -12.77
C PRO A 105 14.82 -1.67 -13.79
N ALA A 106 14.53 -1.83 -15.09
CA ALA A 106 15.48 -1.48 -16.14
C ALA A 106 15.80 0.02 -16.09
N TYR A 107 14.77 0.81 -15.80
CA TYR A 107 14.90 2.25 -15.63
C TYR A 107 15.57 2.64 -14.31
N GLN A 108 15.25 1.96 -13.21
CA GLN A 108 15.90 2.12 -11.91
C GLN A 108 17.39 1.78 -12.01
N GLN A 109 17.75 0.65 -12.63
CA GLN A 109 19.14 0.27 -12.90
C GLN A 109 19.86 1.34 -13.73
N ARG A 110 19.22 1.84 -14.79
CA ARG A 110 19.76 2.93 -15.61
C ARG A 110 20.02 4.18 -14.76
N MET A 111 19.10 4.51 -13.87
CA MET A 111 19.21 5.71 -13.06
C MET A 111 20.20 5.52 -11.90
N THR A 112 20.28 4.34 -11.29
CA THR A 112 21.34 3.99 -10.33
C THR A 112 22.70 4.07 -11.00
N SER A 113 22.82 3.62 -12.26
CA SER A 113 24.07 3.74 -13.02
C SER A 113 24.44 5.20 -13.32
N ILE A 114 23.44 6.05 -13.59
CA ILE A 114 23.63 7.49 -13.76
C ILE A 114 24.09 8.11 -12.43
N PHE A 115 23.41 7.84 -11.32
CA PHE A 115 23.78 8.39 -10.00
C PHE A 115 25.13 7.88 -9.48
N ALA A 116 25.60 6.74 -9.97
CA ALA A 116 26.94 6.24 -9.70
C ALA A 116 28.02 6.89 -10.59
N SER A 117 27.64 7.60 -11.65
CA SER A 117 28.58 8.28 -12.55
C SER A 117 29.05 9.62 -11.99
N ASP A 118 30.27 10.03 -12.36
CA ASP A 118 30.80 11.35 -12.00
C ASP A 118 30.01 12.49 -12.67
N GLU A 119 29.33 12.23 -13.78
CA GLU A 119 28.46 13.21 -14.43
C GLU A 119 27.29 13.60 -13.52
N ALA A 120 26.63 12.63 -12.87
CA ALA A 120 25.49 12.94 -11.99
C ALA A 120 25.90 13.74 -10.74
N ARG A 121 27.18 13.71 -10.35
CA ARG A 121 27.71 14.50 -9.22
C ARG A 121 27.91 15.98 -9.55
N GLN A 122 27.85 16.35 -10.83
CA GLN A 122 28.12 17.71 -11.32
C GLN A 122 26.87 18.48 -11.75
N PHE A 123 25.73 17.80 -11.89
CA PHE A 123 24.46 18.43 -12.31
C PHE A 123 23.45 18.47 -11.18
N ASN A 124 22.65 19.55 -11.13
CA ASN A 124 21.43 19.52 -10.34
C ASN A 124 20.46 18.54 -11.00
N TYR A 125 19.91 17.63 -10.22
CA TYR A 125 19.08 16.56 -10.76
C TYR A 125 17.82 17.10 -11.48
N SER A 126 17.25 18.21 -11.01
CA SER A 126 16.17 18.93 -11.70
C SER A 126 16.55 19.34 -13.12
N ASP A 127 17.82 19.67 -13.34
CA ASP A 127 18.33 20.08 -14.65
C ASP A 127 18.49 18.87 -15.57
N SER A 128 18.87 17.70 -15.02
CA SER A 128 18.91 16.44 -15.77
C SER A 128 17.52 15.96 -16.24
N LEU A 129 16.46 16.34 -15.51
CA LEU A 129 15.07 16.17 -15.92
C LEU A 129 14.64 17.25 -16.94
N GLY A 130 15.20 18.45 -16.87
CA GLY A 130 15.07 19.50 -17.89
C GLY A 130 15.72 19.14 -19.23
N ILE A 131 16.64 18.17 -19.26
CA ILE A 131 17.16 17.48 -20.47
C ILE A 131 16.07 16.52 -21.01
N ASN A 132 14.86 17.05 -21.21
CA ASN A 132 13.64 16.39 -21.69
C ASN A 132 13.71 16.00 -23.19
N SER A 133 14.73 15.27 -23.61
CA SER A 133 14.71 14.60 -24.92
C SER A 133 15.47 13.28 -25.03
N ARG A 134 16.23 12.82 -24.00
CA ARG A 134 17.09 11.62 -24.17
C ARG A 134 16.84 10.47 -23.20
N LEU A 135 16.28 10.73 -22.02
CA LEU A 135 15.90 9.68 -21.09
C LEU A 135 14.38 9.67 -21.02
N PRO A 136 13.70 8.68 -21.62
CA PRO A 136 12.28 8.52 -21.38
C PRO A 136 12.12 8.29 -19.88
N SER A 137 11.66 9.31 -19.17
CA SER A 137 10.91 9.06 -17.96
C SER A 137 9.76 8.17 -18.40
N PRO A 138 9.49 7.01 -17.77
CA PRO A 138 8.18 6.42 -17.76
C PRO A 138 7.35 7.53 -17.16
N THR A 139 6.79 8.32 -18.05
CA THR A 139 5.55 9.02 -17.82
C THR A 139 4.63 7.90 -17.36
N LEU A 140 4.54 7.73 -16.04
CA LEU A 140 3.32 7.32 -15.39
C LEU A 140 2.36 8.38 -15.89
N SER A 141 1.76 8.08 -17.03
CA SER A 141 0.89 8.97 -17.74
C SER A 141 -0.03 9.53 -16.67
N THR A 142 -0.06 10.85 -16.50
CA THR A 142 -1.08 11.48 -15.67
C THR A 142 -2.47 11.25 -16.26
N ASN A 143 -2.55 10.81 -17.53
CA ASN A 143 -3.74 10.25 -18.17
C ASN A 143 -3.89 8.72 -17.94
N GLY A 144 -2.97 8.10 -17.18
CA GLY A 144 -2.80 6.67 -16.96
C GLY A 144 -3.61 6.20 -15.76
N ALA A 145 -4.85 5.81 -16.04
CA ALA A 145 -5.84 5.38 -15.07
C ALA A 145 -5.52 4.08 -14.29
N TYR A 146 -4.26 3.63 -14.24
CA TYR A 146 -3.95 2.23 -13.92
C TYR A 146 -2.73 1.95 -13.04
N TYR A 147 -1.88 2.93 -12.71
CA TYR A 147 -0.88 2.73 -11.65
C TYR A 147 -1.56 2.86 -10.28
N PRO A 148 -1.33 1.94 -9.32
CA PRO A 148 -1.99 1.98 -8.01
C PRO A 148 -1.32 3.05 -7.12
N PHE A 149 -1.62 4.32 -7.40
CA PHE A 149 -1.00 5.47 -6.75
C PHE A 149 -1.22 5.48 -5.24
N ASP A 150 -2.40 5.07 -4.77
CA ASP A 150 -2.70 5.00 -3.34
C ASP A 150 -1.83 3.93 -2.67
N ALA A 151 -1.77 2.71 -3.23
CA ALA A 151 -0.89 1.66 -2.72
C ALA A 151 0.60 2.05 -2.79
N ALA A 152 1.00 2.76 -3.86
CA ALA A 152 2.37 3.25 -4.05
C ALA A 152 2.75 4.32 -3.02
N SER A 153 1.85 5.25 -2.70
CA SER A 153 2.05 6.25 -1.64
C SER A 153 2.24 5.57 -0.30
N VAL A 154 1.33 4.65 0.04
CA VAL A 154 1.40 3.90 1.30
C VAL A 154 2.70 3.10 1.40
N PHE A 155 3.14 2.47 0.31
CA PHE A 155 4.43 1.78 0.29
C PHE A 155 5.60 2.75 0.48
N ALA A 156 5.61 3.89 -0.23
CA ALA A 156 6.68 4.87 -0.12
C ALA A 156 6.80 5.43 1.31
N GLU A 157 5.68 5.72 1.96
CA GLU A 157 5.61 6.14 3.35
C GLU A 157 6.17 5.06 4.28
N ALA A 158 5.67 3.82 4.17
CA ALA A 158 6.14 2.71 5.00
C ALA A 158 7.63 2.43 4.79
N TYR A 159 8.09 2.45 3.53
CA TYR A 159 9.48 2.26 3.16
C TYR A 159 10.35 3.37 3.75
N CYS A 160 9.94 4.63 3.63
CA CYS A 160 10.74 5.73 4.16
C CYS A 160 10.76 5.78 5.68
N ILE A 161 9.67 5.41 6.35
CA ILE A 161 9.67 5.32 7.81
C ILE A 161 10.55 4.15 8.28
N GLY A 162 10.51 2.99 7.62
CA GLY A 162 11.30 1.81 8.00
C GLY A 162 12.78 1.90 7.60
N GLN A 163 13.03 2.19 6.33
CA GLN A 163 14.36 2.15 5.71
C GLN A 163 15.07 3.51 5.71
N GLY A 164 14.33 4.62 5.85
CA GLY A 164 14.93 5.96 5.91
C GLY A 164 15.76 6.17 7.18
N ASP A 165 15.30 5.68 8.33
CA ASP A 165 16.13 5.68 9.54
C ASP A 165 17.38 4.83 9.33
N HIS A 166 17.24 3.61 8.79
CA HIS A 166 18.38 2.73 8.51
C HIS A 166 19.43 3.41 7.61
N PHE A 167 19.00 4.16 6.59
CA PHE A 167 19.90 4.96 5.74
C PHE A 167 20.67 6.02 6.55
N CYS A 168 20.05 6.64 7.54
CA CYS A 168 20.69 7.63 8.40
C CYS A 168 21.57 7.00 9.50
N SER A 169 21.13 5.89 10.09
CA SER A 169 21.64 5.37 11.37
C SER A 169 22.61 4.20 11.22
N ALA A 170 22.50 3.41 10.14
CA ALA A 170 23.27 2.18 9.95
C ALA A 170 24.29 2.23 8.80
N LEU A 171 24.02 3.00 7.75
CA LEU A 171 24.89 3.05 6.58
C LEU A 171 26.03 4.07 6.75
N PRO A 172 27.26 3.77 6.25
CA PRO A 172 28.38 4.69 6.33
C PRO A 172 28.11 6.03 5.66
N LEU A 173 28.51 7.12 6.31
CA LEU A 173 28.38 8.50 5.85
C LEU A 173 29.01 8.69 4.47
N THR A 174 30.17 8.07 4.25
CA THR A 174 30.91 8.13 2.98
C THR A 174 30.16 7.51 1.81
N GLN A 175 29.21 6.62 2.08
CA GLN A 175 28.35 6.01 1.07
C GLN A 175 27.05 6.79 0.89
N THR A 176 26.52 7.39 1.94
CA THR A 176 25.18 8.01 1.93
C THR A 176 25.20 9.48 1.54
N ILE A 177 26.22 10.24 1.95
CA ILE A 177 26.25 11.69 1.80
C ILE A 177 26.68 12.15 0.40
N VAL A 178 27.17 11.23 -0.43
CA VAL A 178 27.71 11.49 -1.78
C VAL A 178 26.68 11.35 -2.90
N TYR A 179 25.40 11.16 -2.55
CA TYR A 179 24.33 11.09 -3.54
C TYR A 179 23.86 12.49 -3.97
N PRO A 180 23.64 12.71 -5.27
CA PRO A 180 23.00 13.92 -5.77
C PRO A 180 21.59 14.10 -5.17
N GLY A 181 21.19 15.35 -4.94
CA GLY A 181 19.88 15.70 -4.37
C GLY A 181 19.84 15.78 -2.83
N LEU A 182 20.90 15.33 -2.14
CA LEU A 182 21.09 15.58 -0.69
C LEU A 182 21.50 17.03 -0.39
N TRP A 183 22.17 17.66 -1.34
CA TRP A 183 22.73 19.00 -1.24
C TRP A 183 21.97 19.95 -2.15
N LEU A 184 21.70 21.16 -1.67
CA LEU A 184 21.08 22.21 -2.50
C LEU A 184 21.95 22.62 -3.69
N ASN A 185 23.28 22.51 -3.55
CA ASN A 185 24.24 22.81 -4.60
C ASN A 185 24.93 21.52 -5.07
N PRO A 186 24.86 21.16 -6.37
CA PRO A 186 25.45 19.92 -6.88
C PRO A 186 26.98 19.86 -6.71
N ASN A 187 27.68 21.00 -6.80
CA ASN A 187 29.14 21.06 -6.64
C ASN A 187 29.59 20.61 -5.25
N VAL A 188 28.73 20.77 -4.23
CA VAL A 188 29.01 20.28 -2.87
C VAL A 188 29.16 18.77 -2.87
N THR A 189 28.35 18.03 -3.63
CA THR A 189 28.43 16.56 -3.69
C THR A 189 29.81 16.08 -4.12
N ALA A 190 30.38 16.70 -5.15
CA ALA A 190 31.69 16.34 -5.68
C ALA A 190 32.82 16.69 -4.69
N ASP A 191 32.76 17.87 -4.07
CA ASP A 191 33.74 18.30 -3.08
C ASP A 191 33.69 17.42 -1.82
N VAL A 192 32.48 17.07 -1.36
CA VAL A 192 32.28 16.15 -0.23
C VAL A 192 32.82 14.76 -0.56
N ALA A 193 32.50 14.21 -1.74
CA ALA A 193 33.00 12.91 -2.17
C ALA A 193 34.55 12.88 -2.22
N ARG A 194 35.18 13.97 -2.68
CA ARG A 194 36.64 14.10 -2.68
C ARG A 194 37.20 14.15 -1.26
N ASN A 195 36.65 14.97 -0.38
CA ASN A 195 37.12 15.12 0.99
C ASN A 195 36.97 13.83 1.81
N LEU A 196 35.96 13.02 1.49
CA LEU A 196 35.68 11.74 2.15
C LEU A 196 36.37 10.53 1.49
N SER A 197 37.12 10.74 0.40
CA SER A 197 37.83 9.65 -0.30
C SER A 197 39.02 9.10 0.46
N VAL A 198 39.51 9.84 1.46
CA VAL A 198 40.59 9.43 2.37
C VAL A 198 40.06 9.51 3.79
N LEU A 199 40.02 8.37 4.48
CA LEU A 199 39.58 8.28 5.87
C LEU A 199 40.74 7.84 6.79
N PRO A 200 40.76 8.29 8.06
CA PRO A 200 39.85 9.27 8.67
C PRO A 200 40.10 10.69 8.15
N THR A 201 39.07 11.53 8.19
CA THR A 201 39.14 12.95 7.77
C THR A 201 38.29 13.82 8.68
N THR A 202 38.47 15.13 8.62
CA THR A 202 37.61 16.08 9.33
C THR A 202 36.65 16.73 8.33
N PHE A 203 35.35 16.57 8.56
CA PHE A 203 34.29 17.15 7.74
C PHE A 203 33.32 17.92 8.64
N ALA A 204 33.09 19.20 8.36
CA ALA A 204 32.27 20.09 9.20
C ALA A 204 32.63 20.02 10.70
N ASN A 205 33.94 20.06 11.02
CA ASN A 205 34.50 19.93 12.37
C ASN A 205 34.24 18.58 13.07
N VAL A 206 33.73 17.57 12.36
CA VAL A 206 33.54 16.21 12.87
C VAL A 206 34.58 15.28 12.28
N THR A 207 35.17 14.42 13.10
CA THR A 207 36.04 13.35 12.59
C THR A 207 35.19 12.25 11.97
N VAL A 208 35.36 12.03 10.67
CA VAL A 208 34.68 11.00 9.89
C VAL A 208 35.60 9.80 9.74
N THR A 209 35.04 8.62 9.98
CA THR A 209 35.66 7.30 9.88
C THR A 209 34.80 6.38 9.02
N ASP A 210 35.27 5.17 8.72
CA ASP A 210 34.53 4.19 7.91
C ASP A 210 33.19 3.77 8.54
N THR A 211 33.05 3.94 9.86
CA THR A 211 31.85 3.58 10.63
C THR A 211 30.99 4.77 11.01
N THR A 212 31.40 5.99 10.66
CA THR A 212 30.59 7.18 10.93
C THR A 212 29.33 7.12 10.08
N THR A 213 28.15 7.19 10.68
CA THR A 213 26.84 7.28 10.00
C THR A 213 26.32 8.72 10.02
N ILE A 214 25.28 9.03 9.24
CA ILE A 214 24.66 10.38 9.25
C ILE A 214 24.19 10.75 10.65
N ALA A 215 23.54 9.82 11.35
CA ALA A 215 23.06 10.05 12.71
C ALA A 215 24.21 10.39 13.68
N SER A 216 25.31 9.61 13.66
CA SER A 216 26.48 9.88 14.51
C SER A 216 27.19 11.18 14.15
N PHE A 217 27.25 11.51 12.86
CA PHE A 217 27.78 12.78 12.37
C PHE A 217 26.93 13.96 12.85
N CYS A 218 25.61 13.88 12.70
CA CYS A 218 24.68 14.92 13.11
C CYS A 218 24.64 15.14 14.63
N ALA A 219 24.90 14.09 15.42
CA ALA A 219 25.04 14.21 16.87
C ALA A 219 26.32 14.97 17.28
N ALA A 220 27.38 14.88 16.48
CA ALA A 220 28.66 15.54 16.73
C ALA A 220 28.79 16.92 16.06
N ALA A 221 28.03 17.17 14.98
CA ALA A 221 28.10 18.40 14.20
C ALA A 221 27.47 19.57 14.97
N THR A 222 28.30 20.51 15.42
CA THR A 222 27.82 21.77 16.01
C THR A 222 27.57 22.80 14.90
N ILE A 223 26.32 22.89 14.44
CA ILE A 223 25.90 23.93 13.48
C ILE A 223 25.25 25.06 14.28
N ALA A 224 25.95 26.17 14.45
CA ALA A 224 25.44 27.33 15.17
C ALA A 224 24.18 27.90 14.48
N GLU A 225 23.19 28.29 15.27
CA GLU A 225 21.99 28.93 14.77
C GLU A 225 22.17 30.44 14.70
N ASN A 226 22.57 30.90 13.51
CA ASN A 226 22.80 32.31 13.21
C ASN A 226 22.03 32.71 11.95
N ASP A 227 21.65 33.99 11.86
CA ASP A 227 20.95 34.59 10.70
C ASP A 227 21.77 34.56 9.39
N HIS A 228 23.04 34.13 9.45
CA HIS A 228 23.98 34.10 8.33
C HIS A 228 24.55 32.70 8.05
N MET A 229 23.71 31.67 8.04
CA MET A 229 24.16 30.35 7.59
C MET A 229 24.55 30.36 6.11
N THR A 230 25.66 29.70 5.84
CA THR A 230 26.03 29.36 4.47
C THR A 230 25.02 28.36 3.86
N PRO A 231 24.90 28.29 2.53
CA PRO A 231 24.06 27.28 1.87
C PRO A 231 24.44 25.84 2.25
N PHE A 232 25.73 25.61 2.54
CA PHE A 232 26.24 24.33 3.01
C PHE A 232 25.70 24.00 4.41
N GLU A 233 25.88 24.90 5.39
CA GLU A 233 25.37 24.71 6.76
C GLU A 233 23.85 24.52 6.79
N THR A 234 23.12 25.24 5.95
CA THR A 234 21.67 25.06 5.77
C THR A 234 21.34 23.64 5.29
N SER A 235 22.09 23.12 4.33
CA SER A 235 21.90 21.76 3.81
C SER A 235 22.22 20.70 4.87
N VAL A 236 23.33 20.86 5.61
CA VAL A 236 23.69 19.94 6.69
C VAL A 236 22.62 19.96 7.80
N ARG A 237 22.12 21.15 8.17
CA ARG A 237 21.02 21.27 9.13
C ARG A 237 19.76 20.55 8.64
N GLN A 238 19.38 20.76 7.37
CA GLN A 238 18.20 20.11 6.80
C GLN A 238 18.35 18.59 6.79
N LEU A 239 19.53 18.09 6.42
CA LEU A 239 19.88 16.68 6.50
C LEU A 239 19.71 16.14 7.92
N CYS A 240 20.34 16.77 8.90
CA CYS A 240 20.30 16.32 10.29
C CYS A 240 18.89 16.40 10.88
N SER A 241 18.16 17.48 10.61
CA SER A 241 16.75 17.63 11.00
C SER A 241 15.89 16.53 10.41
N SER A 242 16.11 16.16 9.15
CA SER A 242 15.31 15.15 8.46
C SER A 242 15.62 13.73 8.95
N CYS A 243 16.89 13.40 9.17
CA CYS A 243 17.27 12.13 9.80
C CYS A 243 16.73 12.01 11.23
N ALA A 244 16.74 13.09 12.02
CA ALA A 244 16.12 13.09 13.34
C ALA A 244 14.60 12.86 13.26
N THR A 245 13.93 13.47 12.27
CA THR A 245 12.51 13.20 12.00
C THR A 245 12.28 11.73 11.64
N LEU A 246 13.07 11.15 10.74
CA LEU A 246 12.93 9.74 10.37
C LEU A 246 13.13 8.79 11.56
N ALA A 247 14.14 9.04 12.40
CA ALA A 247 14.36 8.27 13.63
C ALA A 247 13.14 8.34 14.58
N LYS A 248 12.55 9.54 14.74
CA LYS A 248 11.31 9.71 15.51
C LYS A 248 10.16 8.90 14.89
N LEU A 249 9.98 8.97 13.58
CA LEU A 249 8.90 8.26 12.87
C LEU A 249 9.08 6.74 12.92
N ALA A 250 10.31 6.24 12.82
CA ALA A 250 10.62 4.83 12.93
C ALA A 250 10.26 4.26 14.30
N ALA A 251 10.44 5.06 15.37
CA ALA A 251 10.07 4.68 16.74
C ALA A 251 8.56 4.80 17.04
N MET A 252 7.78 5.46 16.17
CA MET A 252 6.34 5.63 16.37
C MET A 252 5.57 4.44 15.80
N ALA A 253 4.60 3.94 16.57
CA ALA A 253 3.62 2.99 16.07
C ALA A 253 2.74 3.68 15.04
N THR A 254 2.67 3.13 13.82
CA THR A 254 1.81 3.65 12.76
C THR A 254 0.94 2.55 12.16
N THR A 255 -0.08 2.95 11.41
CA THR A 255 -0.91 2.03 10.62
C THR A 255 -0.12 1.22 9.59
N HIS A 256 1.16 1.55 9.39
CA HIS A 256 2.06 0.91 8.44
C HIS A 256 3.02 -0.09 9.08
N ASP A 257 3.01 -0.31 10.40
CA ASP A 257 4.03 -1.13 11.07
C ASP A 257 4.18 -2.53 10.49
N ALA A 258 3.07 -3.20 10.18
CA ALA A 258 3.11 -4.54 9.57
C ALA A 258 3.68 -4.52 8.13
N LEU A 259 3.54 -3.40 7.42
CA LEU A 259 4.17 -3.21 6.11
C LEU A 259 5.65 -2.84 6.25
N LYS A 260 6.03 -2.03 7.25
CA LYS A 260 7.42 -1.72 7.59
C LYS A 260 8.20 -3.01 7.88
N THR A 261 7.72 -3.85 8.78
CA THR A 261 8.36 -5.14 9.11
C THR A 261 8.52 -6.01 7.86
N TRP A 262 7.51 -6.06 7.00
CA TRP A 262 7.63 -6.82 5.75
C TRP A 262 8.68 -6.24 4.80
N ILE A 263 8.80 -4.91 4.70
CA ILE A 263 9.85 -4.23 3.93
C ILE A 263 11.22 -4.57 4.51
N ASP A 264 11.37 -4.52 5.84
CA ASP A 264 12.62 -4.84 6.53
C ASP A 264 13.04 -6.30 6.27
N ASP A 265 12.09 -7.23 6.29
CA ASP A 265 12.35 -8.66 6.07
C ASP A 265 12.63 -9.00 4.60
N THR A 266 11.92 -8.36 3.67
CA THR A 266 11.88 -8.78 2.26
C THR A 266 12.75 -7.92 1.36
N CYS A 267 12.87 -6.62 1.68
CA CYS A 267 13.52 -5.62 0.87
C CYS A 267 14.37 -4.64 1.70
N PRO A 268 15.27 -5.14 2.58
CA PRO A 268 16.10 -4.26 3.38
C PRO A 268 17.04 -3.42 2.51
N MET A 269 17.28 -2.19 2.94
CA MET A 269 18.26 -1.29 2.35
C MET A 269 19.66 -1.65 2.85
N THR A 270 20.25 -2.69 2.27
CA THR A 270 21.59 -3.19 2.67
C THR A 270 22.75 -2.34 2.15
N SER A 271 22.48 -1.38 1.28
CA SER A 271 23.46 -0.47 0.72
C SER A 271 22.82 0.90 0.50
N ALA A 272 23.64 1.94 0.50
CA ALA A 272 23.14 3.27 0.20
C ALA A 272 22.58 3.29 -1.23
N LYS A 273 21.41 3.92 -1.40
CA LYS A 273 20.66 4.02 -2.66
C LYS A 273 19.97 5.38 -2.71
N PRO A 274 19.66 5.93 -3.90
CA PRO A 274 18.99 7.22 -3.97
C PRO A 274 17.56 7.22 -3.43
N SER A 275 16.93 6.05 -3.22
CA SER A 275 15.68 5.95 -2.45
C SER A 275 15.83 6.41 -0.99
N GLY A 276 17.02 6.27 -0.38
CA GLY A 276 17.30 6.84 0.93
C GLY A 276 17.32 8.37 0.92
N VAL A 277 17.84 8.97 -0.15
CA VAL A 277 17.78 10.43 -0.36
C VAL A 277 16.34 10.90 -0.47
N TYR A 278 15.51 10.20 -1.24
CA TYR A 278 14.08 10.46 -1.31
C TYR A 278 13.44 10.48 0.08
N CYS A 279 13.78 9.51 0.94
CA CYS A 279 13.22 9.41 2.29
C CYS A 279 13.68 10.52 3.25
N ILE A 280 14.97 10.88 3.24
CA ILE A 280 15.46 12.03 4.00
C ILE A 280 14.67 13.27 3.60
N ALA A 281 14.55 13.44 2.31
CA ALA A 281 14.10 14.68 1.78
C ALA A 281 12.55 14.79 2.03
N THR A 282 11.78 13.69 1.97
CA THR A 282 10.34 13.68 2.31
C THR A 282 10.01 13.60 3.81
N ALA A 283 11.00 13.43 4.69
CA ALA A 283 10.79 13.15 6.12
C ALA A 283 9.83 14.11 6.83
N LYS A 284 9.97 15.42 6.59
CA LYS A 284 9.10 16.45 7.21
C LYS A 284 7.65 16.39 6.69
N CYS A 285 7.47 15.99 5.45
CA CYS A 285 6.13 15.80 4.87
C CYS A 285 5.47 14.57 5.50
N LEU A 286 6.19 13.46 5.61
CA LEU A 286 5.72 12.25 6.30
C LEU A 286 5.30 12.56 7.75
N GLN A 287 6.11 13.32 8.47
CA GLN A 287 5.78 13.73 9.84
C GLN A 287 4.46 14.51 9.90
N ARG A 288 4.29 15.48 8.99
CA ARG A 288 3.08 16.31 8.95
C ARG A 288 1.84 15.49 8.59
N ASP A 289 1.96 14.55 7.64
CA ASP A 289 0.86 13.67 7.24
C ASP A 289 0.40 12.78 8.42
N ILE A 290 1.35 12.28 9.22
CA ILE A 290 1.07 11.50 10.44
C ILE A 290 0.45 12.36 11.55
N GLU A 291 0.95 13.59 11.76
CA GLU A 291 0.45 14.50 12.80
C GLU A 291 -0.94 15.08 12.47
N TYR A 292 -1.28 15.24 11.19
CA TYR A 292 -2.52 15.87 10.72
C TYR A 292 -3.24 15.06 9.65
N PRO A 293 -3.74 13.85 9.97
CA PRO A 293 -4.45 13.02 9.00
C PRO A 293 -5.70 13.74 8.48
N GLY A 294 -5.88 13.77 7.16
CA GLY A 294 -7.10 14.29 6.51
C GLY A 294 -7.10 15.77 6.14
N ARG A 295 -6.01 16.53 6.35
CA ARG A 295 -5.89 17.91 5.82
C ARG A 295 -5.62 17.99 4.30
N GLY A 296 -5.76 16.86 3.61
CA GLY A 296 -5.32 16.67 2.23
C GLY A 296 -3.80 16.48 2.17
N TYR A 297 -3.34 15.68 1.21
CA TYR A 297 -1.92 15.67 0.85
C TYR A 297 -1.52 17.12 0.64
N ASP A 298 -0.52 17.59 1.39
CA ASP A 298 0.01 18.91 1.11
C ASP A 298 0.69 18.80 -0.24
N TYR A 299 -0.08 19.13 -1.29
CA TYR A 299 0.33 18.99 -2.67
C TYR A 299 1.65 19.72 -2.88
N PHE A 300 1.94 20.81 -2.15
CA PHE A 300 3.23 21.50 -2.19
C PHE A 300 4.39 20.70 -1.56
N CYS A 301 4.08 19.89 -0.55
CA CYS A 301 5.03 19.01 0.13
C CYS A 301 5.44 17.82 -0.73
N TYR A 302 4.68 17.46 -1.77
CA TYR A 302 5.06 16.46 -2.78
C TYR A 302 5.24 17.05 -4.20
N ALA A 303 4.81 18.29 -4.50
CA ALA A 303 4.87 18.89 -5.84
C ALA A 303 6.28 19.36 -6.24
N ASN A 304 7.17 19.54 -5.28
CA ASN A 304 8.61 19.69 -5.54
C ASN A 304 9.35 18.34 -5.67
N TRP A 305 8.63 17.22 -5.50
CA TRP A 305 9.13 15.84 -5.44
C TRP A 305 8.83 14.94 -6.63
N PRO A 306 7.97 15.25 -7.62
CA PRO A 306 8.06 14.59 -8.92
C PRO A 306 9.44 14.78 -9.58
N TYR A 307 10.27 15.69 -9.06
CA TYR A 307 11.68 15.82 -9.40
C TYR A 307 12.64 14.96 -8.54
N THR A 308 12.14 14.15 -7.61
CA THR A 308 12.95 13.16 -6.88
C THR A 308 12.57 11.78 -7.37
N TYR A 309 13.37 11.33 -8.31
CA TYR A 309 12.99 10.30 -9.27
C TYR A 309 13.10 8.85 -8.74
N MET A 310 13.59 8.66 -7.51
CA MET A 310 13.71 7.34 -6.88
C MET A 310 12.70 7.15 -5.75
N ASN A 311 11.43 7.43 -6.03
CA ASN A 311 10.36 7.01 -5.15
C ASN A 311 10.44 5.47 -4.95
N PRO A 312 10.51 4.97 -3.71
CA PRO A 312 10.64 3.54 -3.42
C PRO A 312 9.57 2.67 -4.09
N SER A 313 8.38 3.22 -4.36
CA SER A 313 7.32 2.49 -5.06
C SER A 313 7.68 2.10 -6.50
N PHE A 314 8.72 2.69 -7.10
CA PHE A 314 9.25 2.26 -8.40
C PHE A 314 10.31 1.16 -8.30
N ASP A 315 10.65 0.71 -7.09
CA ASP A 315 11.56 -0.40 -6.88
C ASP A 315 10.91 -1.74 -7.24
N VAL A 316 11.74 -2.68 -7.68
CA VAL A 316 11.39 -4.10 -7.91
C VAL A 316 10.61 -4.66 -6.72
N CYS A 317 10.96 -4.27 -5.49
CA CYS A 317 10.28 -4.71 -4.28
C CYS A 317 8.76 -4.47 -4.31
N PHE A 318 8.34 -3.26 -4.68
CA PHE A 318 6.92 -2.90 -4.74
C PHE A 318 6.23 -3.61 -5.91
N GLY A 319 6.71 -3.38 -7.14
CA GLY A 319 6.01 -3.81 -8.35
C GLY A 319 6.00 -5.32 -8.57
N SER A 320 7.11 -6.01 -8.25
CA SER A 320 7.23 -7.45 -8.54
C SER A 320 6.84 -8.34 -7.36
N THR A 321 7.24 -7.98 -6.13
CA THR A 321 7.11 -8.88 -4.98
C THR A 321 5.82 -8.57 -4.21
N LEU A 322 5.63 -7.32 -3.83
CA LEU A 322 4.45 -6.91 -3.07
C LEU A 322 3.17 -6.98 -3.92
N MET A 323 3.16 -6.33 -5.09
CA MET A 323 1.97 -6.29 -5.95
C MET A 323 1.59 -7.66 -6.52
N SER A 324 2.56 -8.57 -6.76
CA SER A 324 2.24 -9.96 -7.12
C SER A 324 1.47 -10.66 -5.99
N THR A 325 1.87 -10.44 -4.74
CA THR A 325 1.17 -11.02 -3.58
C THR A 325 -0.23 -10.41 -3.42
N VAL A 326 -0.37 -9.09 -3.56
CA VAL A 326 -1.66 -8.40 -3.50
C VAL A 326 -2.60 -8.92 -4.60
N ARG A 327 -2.11 -9.08 -5.84
CA ARG A 327 -2.89 -9.65 -6.95
C ARG A 327 -3.40 -11.06 -6.65
N GLN A 328 -2.61 -11.90 -5.99
CA GLN A 328 -3.08 -13.25 -5.61
C GLN A 328 -4.30 -13.16 -4.68
N TYR A 329 -4.31 -12.22 -3.73
CA TYR A 329 -5.47 -11.98 -2.87
C TYR A 329 -6.65 -11.41 -3.64
N ASP A 330 -6.45 -10.43 -4.54
CA ASP A 330 -7.52 -9.90 -5.38
C ASP A 330 -8.21 -11.00 -6.20
N VAL A 331 -7.40 -11.86 -6.84
CA VAL A 331 -7.90 -13.00 -7.62
C VAL A 331 -8.62 -14.01 -6.73
N ALA A 332 -8.09 -14.32 -5.54
CA ALA A 332 -8.75 -15.23 -4.60
C ALA A 332 -10.11 -14.70 -4.16
N ILE A 333 -10.20 -13.41 -3.83
CA ILE A 333 -11.46 -12.73 -3.47
C ILE A 333 -12.44 -12.77 -4.65
N ALA A 334 -11.98 -12.52 -5.87
CA ALA A 334 -12.82 -12.58 -7.07
C ALA A 334 -13.38 -14.00 -7.29
N VAL A 335 -12.53 -15.03 -7.19
CA VAL A 335 -12.94 -16.44 -7.35
C VAL A 335 -13.95 -16.84 -6.27
N VAL A 336 -13.64 -16.59 -4.99
CA VAL A 336 -14.52 -16.98 -3.88
C VAL A 336 -15.84 -16.20 -3.92
N SER A 337 -15.81 -14.90 -4.21
CA SER A 337 -17.03 -14.09 -4.37
C SER A 337 -17.91 -14.62 -5.49
N SER A 338 -17.31 -15.00 -6.63
CA SER A 338 -18.04 -15.55 -7.78
C SER A 338 -18.71 -16.87 -7.42
N LEU A 339 -18.00 -17.76 -6.73
CA LEU A 339 -18.54 -19.05 -6.28
C LEU A 339 -19.69 -18.85 -5.29
N LEU A 340 -19.52 -17.99 -4.28
CA LEU A 340 -20.55 -17.72 -3.27
C LEU A 340 -21.78 -17.03 -3.88
N LEU A 341 -21.58 -16.14 -4.84
CA LEU A 341 -22.66 -15.49 -5.58
C LEU A 341 -23.45 -16.53 -6.39
N LEU A 342 -22.78 -17.41 -7.14
CA LEU A 342 -23.43 -18.48 -7.90
C LEU A 342 -24.20 -19.43 -6.98
N VAL A 343 -23.59 -19.90 -5.88
CA VAL A 343 -24.25 -20.78 -4.91
C VAL A 343 -25.47 -20.11 -4.29
N SER A 344 -25.35 -18.83 -3.91
CA SER A 344 -26.47 -18.08 -3.32
C SER A 344 -27.62 -17.89 -4.30
N LEU A 345 -27.32 -17.58 -5.57
CA LEU A 345 -28.34 -17.43 -6.63
C LEU A 345 -29.04 -18.75 -6.95
N VAL A 346 -28.29 -19.85 -7.07
CA VAL A 346 -28.86 -21.19 -7.30
C VAL A 346 -29.74 -21.60 -6.14
N LEU A 347 -29.30 -21.39 -4.89
CA LEU A 347 -30.11 -21.69 -3.71
C LEU A 347 -31.35 -20.81 -3.62
N ALA A 348 -31.24 -19.51 -3.93
CA ALA A 348 -32.39 -18.60 -3.96
C ALA A 348 -33.42 -19.04 -5.01
N ALA A 349 -32.98 -19.38 -6.23
CA ALA A 349 -33.85 -19.88 -7.28
C ALA A 349 -34.50 -21.23 -6.92
N TYR A 350 -33.74 -22.14 -6.29
CA TYR A 350 -34.24 -23.42 -5.85
C TYR A 350 -35.30 -23.26 -4.74
N VAL A 351 -35.00 -22.48 -3.70
CA VAL A 351 -35.93 -22.20 -2.60
C VAL A 351 -37.20 -21.51 -3.13
N TRP A 352 -37.06 -20.56 -4.04
CA TRP A 352 -38.19 -19.91 -4.72
C TRP A 352 -39.07 -20.90 -5.47
N ARG A 353 -38.46 -21.80 -6.26
CA ARG A 353 -39.20 -22.80 -7.04
C ARG A 353 -39.92 -23.81 -6.14
N THR A 354 -39.26 -24.30 -5.09
CA THR A 354 -39.89 -25.25 -4.16
C THR A 354 -41.11 -24.65 -3.48
N ARG A 355 -41.03 -23.37 -3.14
CA ARG A 355 -42.14 -22.62 -2.55
C ARG A 355 -43.30 -22.49 -3.53
N ARG A 356 -43.03 -22.06 -4.77
CA ARG A 356 -44.10 -21.86 -5.75
C ARG A 356 -44.87 -23.18 -6.00
N GLY A 357 -44.16 -24.31 -5.96
CA GLY A 357 -44.78 -25.64 -6.00
C GLY A 357 -45.67 -25.94 -4.79
N GLN A 358 -45.26 -25.55 -3.58
CA GLN A 358 -46.09 -25.69 -2.37
C GLN A 358 -47.32 -24.77 -2.41
N ASP A 359 -47.14 -23.49 -2.76
CA ASP A 359 -48.23 -22.51 -2.86
C ASP A 359 -49.30 -22.99 -3.88
N HIS A 360 -48.90 -23.65 -4.97
CA HIS A 360 -49.81 -24.26 -5.96
C HIS A 360 -50.49 -25.56 -5.47
N ALA A 361 -49.79 -26.38 -4.68
CA ALA A 361 -50.38 -27.59 -4.11
C ALA A 361 -51.44 -27.25 -3.04
N ASP A 362 -51.15 -26.28 -2.18
CA ASP A 362 -52.07 -25.86 -1.11
C ASP A 362 -53.35 -25.21 -1.69
N THR A 363 -53.23 -24.45 -2.78
CA THR A 363 -54.40 -23.90 -3.49
C THR A 363 -55.22 -24.95 -4.23
N ALA A 364 -54.59 -26.00 -4.78
CA ALA A 364 -55.29 -27.09 -5.45
C ALA A 364 -56.06 -28.01 -4.48
N VAL A 365 -55.65 -28.09 -3.22
CA VAL A 365 -56.36 -28.88 -2.18
C VAL A 365 -57.57 -28.12 -1.61
N GLN A 366 -57.62 -26.78 -1.76
CA GLN A 366 -58.71 -25.93 -1.27
C GLN A 366 -59.84 -25.67 -2.27
N THR A 367 -59.79 -26.16 -3.51
CA THR A 367 -60.96 -26.13 -4.39
C THR A 367 -62.08 -27.00 -3.78
N PRO A 368 -63.22 -26.42 -3.38
CA PRO A 368 -64.32 -27.20 -2.83
C PRO A 368 -64.84 -28.15 -3.92
N LYS A 369 -64.95 -29.43 -3.59
CA LYS A 369 -65.84 -30.31 -4.34
C LYS A 369 -67.25 -29.80 -4.06
N ASP A 370 -67.83 -29.11 -5.04
CA ASP A 370 -69.25 -28.77 -5.02
C ASP A 370 -70.05 -30.05 -4.75
N THR A 371 -70.67 -30.11 -3.57
CA THR A 371 -71.71 -31.06 -3.23
C THR A 371 -72.94 -30.70 -4.04
N VAL A 372 -73.24 -31.55 -5.02
CA VAL A 372 -74.54 -31.66 -5.70
C VAL A 372 -75.56 -32.28 -4.75
#